data_AF-A0A433MXF4-F1
#
_entry.id   AF-A0A433MXF4-F1
#
_cell.length_a   1.000
_cell.length_b   1.000
_cell.length_c   1.000
_cell.angle_alpha   90.00
_cell.angle_beta   90.00
_cell.angle_gamma   90.00
#
_symmetry.space_group_name_H-M   'P 1'
#
loop_
_entity.id
_entity.type
_entity.pdbx_description
1 polymer ?
#
loop_
_entity_poly.entity_id
_entity_poly.type
_entity_poly.pdbx_seq_one_letter_code
_entity_poly.pdbx_strand_id
1 'polypeptide(L)' 'MKTIEDLKTRIKELGRQAAEYSQQAAQASKTNREKSRSLMQQAREASKRYQILIQELKRLQG' A
#
# COMPACT_ATOMS: atom_id res chain seq x y z
N MET A 1 9.27 20.76 2.73
CA MET A 1 7.97 20.50 2.06
C MET A 1 8.08 19.17 1.35
N LYS A 2 7.11 18.26 1.47
CA LYS A 2 7.03 17.13 0.54
C LYS A 2 6.65 17.69 -0.82
N THR A 3 7.42 17.39 -1.85
CA THR A 3 7.12 17.82 -3.21
C THR A 3 6.01 16.93 -3.81
N ILE A 4 5.34 17.42 -4.85
CA ILE A 4 4.41 16.62 -5.66
C ILE A 4 5.12 15.35 -6.19
N GLU A 5 6.41 15.45 -6.51
CA GLU A 5 7.25 14.34 -6.96
C GLU A 5 7.44 13.27 -5.88
N ASP A 6 7.67 13.69 -4.63
CA ASP A 6 7.78 12.79 -3.47
C ASP A 6 6.47 12.03 -3.21
N LEU A 7 5.33 12.73 -3.34
CA LEU A 7 4.01 12.11 -3.19
C LEU A 7 3.78 11.05 -4.28
N LYS A 8 4.04 11.37 -5.55
CA LYS A 8 3.93 10.42 -6.66
C LYS A 8 4.82 9.20 -6.46
N THR A 9 6.06 9.41 -6.03
CA THR A 9 7.01 8.34 -5.75
C THR A 9 6.47 7.44 -4.65
N ARG A 10 6.02 8.02 -3.55
CA ARG A 10 5.51 7.25 -2.42
C ARG A 10 4.21 6.51 -2.72
N ILE A 11 3.34 7.09 -3.54
CA ILE A 11 2.13 6.44 -4.06
C ILE A 11 2.50 5.18 -4.86
N LYS A 12 3.47 5.25 -5.76
CA LYS A 12 3.93 4.08 -6.54
C LYS A 12 4.48 2.98 -5.62
N GLU A 13 5.32 3.35 -4.66
CA GLU A 13 5.88 2.40 -3.68
C GLU A 13 4.80 1.70 -2.87
N LEU A 14 3.84 2.45 -2.31
CA LEU A 14 2.75 1.90 -1.51
C LEU A 14 1.84 0.98 -2.33
N GLY A 15 1.58 1.34 -3.60
CA GLY A 15 0.84 0.48 -4.53
C GLY A 15 1.54 -0.86 -4.77
N ARG A 16 2.87 -0.82 -4.99
CA ARG A 16 3.69 -2.03 -5.15
C ARG A 16 3.68 -2.88 -3.88
N GLN A 17 3.89 -2.27 -2.71
CA GLN A 17 3.87 -2.96 -1.42
C GLN A 17 2.53 -3.63 -1.14
N ALA A 18 1.41 -2.94 -1.38
CA ALA A 18 0.09 -3.52 -1.18
C ALA A 18 -0.15 -4.75 -2.07
N ALA A 19 0.30 -4.70 -3.34
CA ALA A 19 0.21 -5.83 -4.25
C ALA A 19 1.10 -7.00 -3.81
N GLU A 20 2.35 -6.73 -3.44
CA GLU A 20 3.30 -7.75 -2.97
C GLU A 20 2.79 -8.43 -1.69
N TYR A 21 2.31 -7.68 -0.70
CA TYR A 21 1.72 -8.25 0.51
C TYR A 21 0.48 -9.08 0.21
N SER A 22 -0.37 -8.66 -0.71
CA SER A 22 -1.56 -9.41 -1.11
C SER A 22 -1.18 -10.75 -1.78
N GLN A 23 -0.19 -10.73 -2.68
CA GLN A 23 0.32 -11.95 -3.32
C GLN A 23 0.97 -12.90 -2.30
N GLN A 24 1.80 -12.38 -1.40
CA GLN A 24 2.42 -13.18 -0.34
C GLN A 24 1.36 -13.75 0.62
N ALA A 25 0.31 -12.98 0.95
CA ALA A 25 -0.78 -13.44 1.78
C ALA A 25 -1.53 -14.61 1.13
N ALA A 26 -1.77 -14.53 -0.18
CA ALA A 26 -2.41 -15.60 -0.94
C ALA A 26 -1.57 -16.88 -0.93
N GLN A 27 -0.25 -16.77 -1.13
CA GLN A 27 0.67 -17.91 -1.05
C GLN A 27 0.72 -18.49 0.38
N ALA A 28 0.86 -17.63 1.39
CA ALA A 28 0.91 -18.02 2.79
C ALA A 28 -0.39 -18.65 3.28
N SER A 29 -1.55 -18.30 2.71
CA SER A 29 -2.85 -18.84 3.14
C SER A 29 -2.94 -20.36 3.05
N LYS A 30 -2.14 -20.98 2.17
CA LYS A 30 -2.10 -22.42 1.94
C LYS A 30 -1.32 -23.18 3.02
N THR A 31 -0.40 -22.52 3.72
CA THR A 31 0.54 -23.19 4.65
C THR A 31 0.57 -22.56 6.04
N ASN A 32 0.26 -21.27 6.16
CA ASN A 32 0.27 -20.52 7.40
C ASN A 32 -0.79 -19.39 7.39
N ARG A 33 -1.93 -19.68 8.02
CA ARG A 33 -3.08 -18.76 8.08
C ARG A 33 -2.79 -17.49 8.88
N GLU A 34 -1.99 -17.56 9.94
CA GLU A 34 -1.62 -16.39 10.74
C GLU A 34 -0.73 -15.44 9.96
N LYS A 35 0.29 -15.97 9.29
CA LYS A 35 1.15 -15.21 8.39
C LYS A 35 0.34 -14.56 7.26
N SER A 36 -0.60 -15.29 6.66
CA SER A 36 -1.52 -14.74 5.66
C SER A 36 -2.35 -13.57 6.20
N ARG A 37 -2.90 -13.68 7.41
CA ARG A 37 -3.64 -12.59 8.07
C ARG A 37 -2.78 -11.37 8.32
N SER A 38 -1.55 -11.54 8.80
CA SER A 38 -0.61 -10.45 9.04
C SER A 38 -0.26 -9.72 7.73
N LEU A 39 0.06 -10.46 6.67
CA LEU A 39 0.34 -9.90 5.34
C LEU A 39 -0.89 -9.16 4.77
N MET A 40 -2.09 -9.69 4.96
CA MET A 40 -3.33 -9.00 4.57
C MET A 40 -3.56 -7.69 5.35
N GLN A 41 -3.19 -7.62 6.63
CA GLN A 41 -3.23 -6.37 7.38
C GLN A 41 -2.23 -5.36 6.82
N GLN A 42 -0.99 -5.79 6.54
CA GLN A 42 0.03 -4.94 5.92
C GLN A 42 -0.41 -4.42 4.54
N ALA A 43 -1.03 -5.27 3.72
CA ALA A 43 -1.61 -4.86 2.43
C ALA A 43 -2.67 -3.77 2.61
N ARG A 44 -3.60 -3.95 3.55
CA ARG A 44 -4.66 -2.97 3.86
C ARG A 44 -4.09 -1.64 4.35
N GLU A 45 -3.08 -1.66 5.22
CA GLU A 45 -2.42 -0.45 5.68
C GLU A 45 -1.71 0.29 4.56
N ALA A 46 -0.98 -0.43 3.70
CA ALA A 46 -0.33 0.15 2.52
C ALA A 46 -1.36 0.78 1.57
N SER A 47 -2.48 0.10 1.30
CA SER A 47 -3.59 0.64 0.50
C SER A 47 -4.25 1.86 1.14
N LYS A 48 -4.43 1.88 2.47
CA LYS A 48 -4.99 3.05 3.17
C LYS A 48 -4.07 4.25 3.04
N ARG A 49 -2.76 4.06 3.25
CA ARG A 49 -1.76 5.12 3.07
C ARG A 49 -1.71 5.61 1.62
N TYR A 50 -1.78 4.70 0.65
CA TYR A 50 -1.88 5.03 -0.77
C TYR A 50 -3.07 5.96 -1.05
N GLN A 51 -4.26 5.63 -0.55
CA GLN A 51 -5.46 6.44 -0.75
C GLN A 51 -5.34 7.84 -0.13
N ILE A 52 -4.76 7.94 1.07
CA ILE A 52 -4.51 9.23 1.73
C ILE A 52 -3.59 10.11 0.86
N LEU A 53 -2.49 9.56 0.36
CA LEU A 53 -1.55 10.34 -0.46
C LEU A 53 -2.14 10.72 -1.82
N ILE A 54 -3.00 9.89 -2.41
CA ILE A 54 -3.74 10.25 -3.62
C ILE A 54 -4.67 11.44 -3.36
N GLN A 55 -5.36 11.47 -2.21
CA GLN A 55 -6.20 12.61 -1.85
C GLN A 55 -5.37 13.87 -1.61
N GLU A 56 -4.22 13.76 -0.95
CA GLU A 56 -3.28 14.86 -0.75
C GLU A 56 -2.75 15.40 -2.09
N LEU A 57 -2.34 14.51 -3.00
CA LEU A 57 -1.88 14.88 -4.34
C LEU A 57 -2.95 15.65 -5.11
N LYS A 58 -4.21 15.18 -5.06
CA LYS A 58 -5.34 15.88 -5.69
C LYS A 58 -5.55 17.29 -5.12
N ARG A 59 -5.40 17.47 -3.81
CA ARG A 59 -5.51 18.78 -3.16
C ARG A 59 -4.39 19.75 -3.53
N LEU A 60 -3.21 19.25 -3.91
CA LEU A 60 -2.09 20.08 -4.35
C LEU A 60 -2.14 20.40 -5.85
N GLN A 61 -2.95 19.69 -6.62
CA GLN A 61 -3.09 19.84 -8.08
C GLN A 61 -4.36 20.60 -8.49
N GLY A 62 -5.29 20.81 -7.58
CA GLY A 62 -6.49 21.65 -7.77
C GLY A 62 -6.33 22.97 -7.04
#